data_AF-A0A947WIJ2-F1
#
_entry.id   AF-A0A947WIJ2-F1
#
_cell.length_a   1.000
_cell.length_b   1.000
_cell.length_c   1.000
_cell.angle_alpha   90.00
_cell.angle_beta   90.00
_cell.angle_gamma   90.00
#
_symmetry.space_group_name_H-M   'P 1'
#
loop_
_entity.id
_entity.type
_entity.pdbx_description
1 polymer ?
#
loop_
_entity_poly.entity_id
_entity_poly.type
_entity_poly.pdbx_seq_one_letter_code
_entity_poly.pdbx_strand_id
1 'polypeptide(L)'
;MKYYLEAFKKYAVFTGRADRKQYWYFVLFDALMSYALAFVDVGISLVLGIGLENGFTILRPLYFLVSLIPGIAVGVRRMHDVNKSGWYLLIPVYNFILACTDGTPGKNDYGDDPKERVAENKPQDPEAQWNCPDCNGTNHNTTFVCSHCGYKLQ
;
A
#
# COMPACT_ATOMS: atom_id res chain seq x y z
N MET A 1 -7.39 -14.88 -7.37
CA MET A 1 -6.78 -14.94 -8.73
C MET A 1 -6.83 -13.62 -9.50
N LYS A 2 -7.90 -12.80 -9.46
CA LYS A 2 -7.98 -11.51 -10.19
C LYS A 2 -6.80 -10.55 -9.92
N TYR A 3 -6.41 -10.38 -8.65
CA TYR A 3 -5.32 -9.47 -8.26
C TYR A 3 -3.93 -9.88 -8.80
N TYR A 4 -3.69 -11.18 -8.96
CA TYR A 4 -2.42 -11.68 -9.48
C TYR A 4 -2.29 -11.43 -10.98
N LEU A 5 -3.37 -11.69 -11.74
CA LEU A 5 -3.42 -11.41 -13.18
C LEU A 5 -3.38 -9.90 -13.47
N GLU A 6 -3.95 -9.04 -12.61
CA GLU A 6 -3.84 -7.58 -12.74
C GLU A 6 -2.43 -7.06 -12.48
N ALA A 7 -1.69 -7.66 -11.53
CA ALA A 7 -0.29 -7.34 -11.31
C ALA A 7 0.57 -7.65 -12.54
N PHE A 8 0.31 -8.78 -13.21
CA PHE A 8 0.96 -9.14 -14.47
C PHE A 8 0.47 -8.35 -15.69
N LYS A 9 -0.78 -7.88 -15.73
CA LYS A 9 -1.26 -6.95 -16.77
C LYS A 9 -0.66 -5.55 -16.61
N LYS A 10 -0.34 -5.15 -15.38
CA LYS A 10 0.30 -3.86 -15.03
C LYS A 10 1.78 -4.05 -14.68
N TYR A 11 2.45 -4.95 -15.40
CA TYR A 11 3.80 -5.44 -15.10
C TYR A 11 4.88 -4.35 -14.99
N ALA A 12 4.72 -3.26 -15.76
CA ALA A 12 5.64 -2.12 -15.78
C ALA A 12 4.92 -0.77 -15.56
N VAL A 13 3.76 -0.79 -14.91
CA VAL A 13 3.03 0.44 -14.59
C VAL A 13 3.44 0.91 -13.20
N PHE A 14 4.29 1.93 -13.16
CA PHE A 14 4.75 2.58 -11.92
C PHE A 14 3.78 3.64 -11.41
N THR A 15 2.77 4.00 -12.20
CA THR A 15 1.78 5.02 -11.88
C THR A 15 0.57 4.45 -11.15
N GLY A 16 -0.03 5.25 -10.28
CA GLY A 16 -1.19 4.87 -9.47
C GLY A 16 -0.83 4.27 -8.11
N ARG A 17 -1.87 3.75 -7.44
CA ARG A 17 -1.81 3.27 -6.06
C ARG A 17 -2.11 1.77 -5.99
N ALA A 18 -1.43 1.07 -5.11
CA ALA A 18 -1.68 -0.35 -4.82
C ALA A 18 -2.08 -0.52 -3.35
N ASP A 19 -3.23 -1.16 -3.13
CA ASP A 19 -3.70 -1.49 -1.78
C ASP A 19 -2.79 -2.56 -1.12
N ARG A 20 -2.79 -2.59 0.21
CA ARG A 20 -2.08 -3.58 1.05
C ARG A 20 -2.32 -5.01 0.57
N LYS A 21 -3.57 -5.36 0.24
CA LYS A 21 -3.90 -6.70 -0.24
C LYS A 21 -3.18 -7.04 -1.54
N GLN A 22 -3.13 -6.11 -2.49
CA GLN A 22 -2.45 -6.34 -3.78
C GLN A 22 -0.95 -6.56 -3.59
N TYR A 23 -0.31 -5.74 -2.75
CA TYR A 23 1.10 -5.88 -2.41
C TYR A 23 1.38 -7.24 -1.76
N TRP A 24 0.65 -7.59 -0.69
CA TRP A 24 0.90 -8.83 0.05
C TRP A 24 0.56 -10.09 -0.75
N TYR A 25 -0.47 -10.07 -1.61
CA TYR A 25 -0.74 -11.20 -2.50
C TYR A 25 0.34 -11.38 -3.57
N PHE A 26 0.92 -10.29 -4.09
CA PHE A 26 2.06 -10.38 -5.00
C PHE A 26 3.28 -10.99 -4.31
N VAL A 27 3.65 -10.47 -3.13
CA VAL A 27 4.79 -10.98 -2.34
C VAL A 27 4.59 -12.44 -1.96
N LEU A 28 3.39 -12.82 -1.53
CA LEU A 28 3.07 -14.20 -1.16
C LEU A 28 3.19 -15.14 -2.36
N PHE A 29 2.66 -14.75 -3.53
CA PHE A 29 2.75 -15.59 -4.71
C PHE A 29 4.20 -15.70 -5.21
N ASP A 30 4.95 -14.59 -5.23
CA ASP A 30 6.36 -14.59 -5.64
C ASP A 30 7.19 -15.48 -4.71
N ALA A 31 6.93 -15.42 -3.40
CA ALA A 31 7.54 -16.33 -2.44
C ALA A 31 7.17 -17.79 -2.71
N LEU A 32 5.89 -18.11 -2.93
CA LEU A 32 5.45 -19.47 -3.24
C LEU A 32 6.08 -20.01 -4.53
N MET A 33 6.16 -19.20 -5.58
CA MET A 33 6.80 -19.57 -6.85
C MET A 33 8.30 -19.78 -6.65
N SER A 34 8.96 -18.92 -5.88
CA SER A 34 10.38 -19.08 -5.53
C SER A 34 10.62 -20.38 -4.74
N TYR A 35 9.75 -20.73 -3.79
CA TYR A 35 9.85 -22.01 -3.07
C TYR A 35 9.59 -23.20 -3.98
N ALA A 36 8.60 -23.13 -4.86
CA ALA A 36 8.31 -24.19 -5.82
C ALA A 36 9.50 -24.46 -6.75
N LEU A 37 10.13 -23.40 -7.28
CA LEU A 37 11.36 -23.54 -8.07
C LEU A 37 12.52 -24.13 -7.26
N ALA A 38 12.68 -23.75 -6.00
CA ALA A 38 13.70 -24.34 -5.13
C ALA A 38 13.49 -25.85 -4.90
N PHE A 39 12.24 -26.30 -4.74
CA PHE A 39 11.93 -27.74 -4.64
C PHE A 39 12.24 -28.49 -5.95
N VAL A 40 11.95 -27.88 -7.10
CA VAL A 40 12.29 -28.44 -8.41
C VAL A 40 13.81 -28.54 -8.58
N ASP A 41 14.57 -27.51 -8.22
CA ASP A 41 16.03 -27.48 -8.30
C ASP A 41 16.66 -28.59 -7.44
N VAL A 42 16.16 -28.78 -6.21
CA VAL A 42 16.61 -29.87 -5.32
C VAL A 42 16.25 -31.24 -5.89
N GLY A 43 15.04 -31.40 -6.43
CA GLY A 43 14.60 -32.65 -7.05
C GLY A 43 15.45 -33.03 -8.27
N ILE A 44 15.73 -32.08 -9.15
CA ILE A 44 16.61 -32.27 -10.32
C ILE A 44 18.02 -32.63 -9.89
N SER A 45 18.58 -31.93 -8.89
CA SER A 45 19.91 -32.19 -8.37
C SER A 45 20.03 -33.61 -7.80
N LEU A 46 19.01 -34.07 -7.06
CA LEU A 46 18.93 -35.43 -6.54
C LEU A 46 18.83 -36.50 -7.63
N VAL A 47 18.03 -36.28 -8.68
CA VAL A 47 17.85 -37.25 -9.78
C VAL A 47 19.10 -37.35 -10.66
N LEU A 48 19.76 -36.23 -10.93
CA LEU A 48 20.93 -36.17 -11.81
C LEU A 48 22.26 -36.42 -11.07
N GLY A 49 22.23 -36.56 -9.74
CA GLY A 49 23.43 -36.81 -8.92
C GLY A 49 24.44 -35.66 -8.92
N ILE A 50 24.01 -34.46 -9.32
CA ILE A 50 24.81 -33.24 -9.28
C ILE A 50 24.73 -32.71 -7.84
N GLY A 51 25.87 -32.59 -7.16
CA GLY A 51 25.92 -32.06 -5.80
C GLY A 51 25.21 -30.70 -5.68
N LEU A 52 24.60 -30.42 -4.52
CA LEU A 52 23.84 -29.19 -4.24
C LEU A 52 24.65 -27.90 -4.48
N GLU A 53 25.98 -28.02 -4.50
CA GLU A 53 26.93 -26.97 -4.82
C GLU A 53 26.87 -26.46 -6.27
N ASN A 54 26.37 -27.28 -7.20
CA ASN A 54 26.13 -26.91 -8.61
C ASN A 54 24.65 -26.67 -8.93
N GLY A 55 23.78 -26.63 -7.92
CA GLY A 55 22.32 -26.49 -8.05
C GLY A 55 21.83 -25.14 -8.59
N PHE A 56 22.68 -24.38 -9.27
CA PHE A 56 22.32 -23.16 -9.98
C PHE A 56 21.74 -23.53 -11.36
N THR A 57 20.56 -24.12 -11.36
CA THR A 57 19.76 -24.31 -12.58
C THR A 57 19.38 -22.93 -13.14
N ILE A 58 19.53 -22.75 -14.47
CA ILE A 58 19.30 -21.46 -15.17
C ILE A 58 17.90 -20.89 -14.91
N LEU A 59 16.93 -21.73 -14.56
CA LEU A 59 15.52 -21.38 -14.35
C LEU A 59 15.30 -20.39 -13.21
N ARG A 60 15.96 -20.59 -12.06
CA ARG A 60 15.79 -19.74 -10.88
C ARG A 60 16.31 -18.29 -11.04
N PRO A 61 17.54 -18.04 -11.52
CA PRO A 61 17.99 -16.68 -11.79
C PRO A 61 17.20 -16.01 -12.91
N LEU A 62 16.73 -16.77 -13.91
CA LEU A 62 15.88 -16.22 -14.97
C LEU A 62 14.52 -15.78 -14.42
N TYR A 63 13.90 -16.59 -13.56
CA TYR A 63 12.68 -16.21 -12.85
C TYR A 63 12.88 -14.93 -12.03
N PHE A 64 13.98 -14.85 -11.28
CA PHE A 64 14.31 -13.67 -10.47
C PHE A 64 14.42 -12.39 -11.32
N LEU A 65 15.10 -12.46 -12.47
CA LEU A 65 15.23 -11.30 -13.37
C LEU A 65 13.88 -10.84 -13.92
N VAL A 66 13.01 -11.81 -14.24
CA VAL A 66 11.65 -11.55 -14.69
C VAL A 66 10.88 -10.89 -13.54
N SER A 67 10.83 -11.48 -12.34
CA SER A 67 10.05 -10.98 -11.19
C SER A 67 10.58 -9.69 -10.56
N LEU A 68 11.84 -9.30 -10.81
CA LEU A 68 12.46 -8.09 -10.28
C LEU A 68 11.71 -6.81 -10.70
N ILE A 69 11.39 -6.67 -11.99
CA ILE A 69 10.70 -5.50 -12.54
C ILE A 69 9.29 -5.31 -11.92
N PRO A 70 8.39 -6.31 -11.94
CA PRO A 70 7.07 -6.17 -11.34
C PRO A 70 7.15 -6.03 -9.82
N GLY A 71 8.15 -6.63 -9.16
CA GLY A 71 8.41 -6.45 -7.73
C GLY A 71 8.68 -4.99 -7.37
N ILE A 72 9.55 -4.32 -8.12
CA ILE A 72 9.82 -2.89 -7.96
C ILE A 72 8.56 -2.07 -8.30
N ALA A 73 7.86 -2.39 -9.39
CA ALA A 73 6.67 -1.64 -9.81
C ALA A 73 5.53 -1.69 -8.78
N VAL A 74 5.28 -2.85 -8.17
CA VAL A 74 4.27 -3.02 -7.11
C VAL A 74 4.74 -2.33 -5.82
N GLY A 75 6.03 -2.41 -5.49
CA GLY A 75 6.63 -1.71 -4.37
C GLY A 75 6.48 -0.18 -4.46
N VAL A 76 6.78 0.41 -5.63
CA VAL A 76 6.63 1.85 -5.88
C VAL A 76 5.17 2.30 -5.73
N ARG A 77 4.22 1.57 -6.33
CA ARG A 77 2.77 1.85 -6.19
C ARG A 77 2.27 1.72 -4.75
N ARG A 78 2.92 0.90 -3.93
CA ARG A 78 2.60 0.78 -2.51
C ARG A 78 3.10 1.99 -1.71
N MET A 79 4.29 2.51 -2.02
CA MET A 79 4.79 3.74 -1.40
C MET A 79 3.92 4.94 -1.77
N HIS A 80 3.46 5.01 -3.02
CA HIS A 80 2.50 6.01 -3.50
C HIS A 80 1.16 5.96 -2.74
N ASP A 81 0.74 4.79 -2.25
CA ASP A 81 -0.49 4.65 -1.47
C ASP A 81 -0.38 5.29 -0.08
N VAL A 82 0.82 5.45 0.47
CA VAL A 82 1.09 6.17 1.73
C VAL A 82 1.50 7.64 1.47
N ASN A 83 1.29 8.12 0.25
CA ASN A 83 1.72 9.43 -0.24
C ASN A 83 3.24 9.69 -0.02
N LYS A 84 4.06 8.67 -0.25
CA LYS A 84 5.53 8.74 -0.21
C LYS A 84 6.12 8.44 -1.59
N SER A 85 7.32 8.95 -1.85
CA SER A 85 8.01 8.70 -3.11
C SER A 85 8.45 7.23 -3.23
N GLY A 86 8.50 6.71 -4.45
CA GLY A 86 8.96 5.34 -4.72
C GLY A 86 10.38 5.02 -4.24
N TRP A 87 11.21 6.04 -4.01
CA TRP A 87 12.58 5.91 -3.51
C TRP A 87 12.67 5.31 -2.11
N TYR A 88 11.64 5.45 -1.28
CA TYR A 88 11.60 4.84 0.05
C TYR A 88 11.62 3.31 0.02
N LEU A 89 11.36 2.70 -1.15
CA LEU A 89 11.51 1.26 -1.36
C LEU A 89 12.95 0.76 -1.09
N LEU A 90 13.96 1.59 -1.37
CA LEU A 90 15.37 1.22 -1.21
C LEU A 90 15.80 1.17 0.26
N ILE A 91 14.99 1.67 1.19
CA ILE A 91 15.28 1.66 2.62
C ILE A 91 14.63 0.43 3.25
N PRO A 92 15.36 -0.65 3.57
CA PRO A 92 14.76 -1.96 3.84
C PRO A 92 13.82 -1.97 5.05
N VAL A 93 14.22 -1.35 6.16
CA VAL A 93 13.40 -1.32 7.39
C VAL A 93 12.19 -0.40 7.23
N TYR A 94 12.40 0.78 6.63
CA TYR A 94 11.35 1.78 6.48
C TYR A 94 10.30 1.36 5.45
N ASN A 95 10.73 0.74 4.35
CA ASN A 95 9.85 0.14 3.35
C ASN A 95 8.91 -0.90 4.00
N PHE A 96 9.42 -1.78 4.86
CA PHE A 96 8.59 -2.78 5.53
C PHE A 96 7.51 -2.15 6.42
N ILE A 97 7.88 -1.11 7.19
CA ILE A 97 6.92 -0.35 8.01
C ILE A 97 5.85 0.30 7.12
N LEU A 98 6.25 0.96 6.03
CA LEU A 98 5.33 1.59 5.09
C LEU A 98 4.44 0.57 4.36
N ALA A 99 4.97 -0.62 4.04
CA ALA A 99 4.22 -1.70 3.43
C ALA A 99 3.09 -2.20 4.34
N CYS A 100 3.29 -2.18 5.65
CA CYS A 100 2.28 -2.50 6.66
C CYS A 100 1.35 -1.33 7.03
N THR A 101 1.77 -0.08 6.80
CA THR A 101 1.06 1.13 7.22
C THR A 101 -0.24 1.36 6.45
N ASP A 102 -1.21 2.05 7.05
CA ASP A 102 -2.44 2.36 6.33
C ASP A 102 -2.23 3.37 5.19
N GLY A 103 -2.79 3.09 4.00
CA GLY A 103 -2.76 4.03 2.88
C GLY A 103 -3.58 5.29 3.19
N THR A 104 -3.21 6.42 2.58
CA THR A 104 -3.89 7.70 2.81
C THR A 104 -5.35 7.65 2.35
N PRO A 105 -6.34 7.96 3.20
CA PRO A 105 -7.74 7.98 2.77
C PRO A 105 -7.99 9.15 1.80
N GLY A 106 -8.87 8.95 0.84
CA GLY A 106 -9.18 9.94 -0.20
C GLY A 106 -8.11 10.07 -1.29
N LYS A 107 -8.23 11.13 -2.08
CA LYS A 107 -7.33 11.44 -3.20
C LYS A 107 -5.97 11.90 -2.69
N ASN A 108 -4.89 11.37 -3.26
CA ASN A 108 -3.52 11.82 -3.00
C ASN A 108 -2.82 12.23 -4.31
N ASP A 109 -1.56 12.65 -4.21
CA ASP A 109 -0.75 13.12 -5.35
C ASP A 109 -0.55 12.06 -6.45
N TYR A 110 -0.82 10.80 -6.13
CA TYR A 110 -0.64 9.63 -6.99
C TYR A 110 -1.97 9.01 -7.48
N GLY A 111 -3.12 9.56 -7.08
CA GLY A 111 -4.45 9.16 -7.55
C GLY A 111 -5.49 8.90 -6.45
N ASP A 112 -6.64 8.42 -6.87
CA ASP A 112 -7.80 8.16 -5.99
C ASP A 112 -7.58 6.91 -5.11
N ASP A 113 -8.21 6.88 -3.92
CA ASP A 113 -8.08 5.75 -2.99
C ASP A 113 -8.65 4.47 -3.62
N PRO A 114 -7.84 3.40 -3.76
CA PRO A 114 -8.34 2.11 -4.26
C PRO A 114 -9.42 1.47 -3.37
N LYS A 115 -9.57 1.93 -2.11
CA LYS A 115 -10.64 1.52 -1.19
C LYS A 115 -11.85 2.47 -1.21
N GLU A 116 -11.82 3.51 -2.03
CA GLU A 116 -12.87 4.55 -2.11
C GLU A 116 -13.21 5.16 -0.74
N ARG A 117 -12.26 5.15 0.21
CA ARG A 117 -12.47 5.80 1.50
C ARG A 117 -12.48 7.29 1.24
N VAL A 118 -13.51 7.95 1.72
CA VAL A 118 -13.52 9.41 1.79
C VAL A 118 -12.41 9.81 2.75
N ALA A 119 -11.61 10.82 2.38
CA ALA A 119 -10.74 11.46 3.36
C ALA A 119 -11.62 11.83 4.54
N GLU A 120 -11.34 11.29 5.72
CA GLU A 120 -12.09 11.66 6.91
C GLU A 120 -12.01 13.19 6.97
N ASN A 121 -13.16 13.85 6.81
CA ASN A 121 -13.32 15.24 7.21
C ASN A 121 -13.17 15.21 8.74
N LYS A 122 -11.95 15.03 9.24
CA LYS A 122 -11.57 15.76 10.44
C LYS A 122 -11.85 17.20 10.03
N PRO A 123 -12.75 17.92 10.72
CA PRO A 123 -12.78 19.36 10.56
C PRO A 123 -11.35 19.84 10.85
N GLN A 124 -10.60 20.09 9.78
CA GLN A 124 -9.34 20.82 9.78
C GLN A 124 -9.66 22.32 9.78
N ASP A 125 -10.72 22.68 10.49
CA ASP A 125 -11.11 24.04 10.73
C ASP A 125 -11.18 24.23 12.25
N PRO A 126 -10.21 24.95 12.85
CA PRO A 126 -10.31 25.47 14.20
C PRO A 126 -11.52 26.40 14.42
N GLU A 127 -12.26 26.76 13.37
CA GLU A 127 -13.33 27.75 13.34
C GLU A 127 -14.64 27.16 12.81
N ALA A 128 -15.14 26.08 13.42
CA ALA A 128 -16.53 25.69 13.22
C ALA A 128 -17.45 26.85 13.67
N GLN A 129 -17.75 27.76 12.76
CA GLN A 129 -18.62 28.91 12.99
C GLN A 129 -20.06 28.43 12.96
N TRP A 130 -20.74 28.50 14.09
CA TRP A 130 -22.15 28.15 14.19
C TRP A 130 -22.95 29.28 14.85
N ASN A 131 -24.13 29.55 14.31
CA ASN A 131 -25.05 30.54 14.85
C ASN A 131 -25.93 29.88 15.91
N CYS A 132 -26.00 30.51 17.08
CA CYS A 132 -26.86 30.01 18.15
C CYS A 132 -28.35 30.21 17.80
N PRO A 133 -29.21 29.18 17.89
CA PRO A 133 -30.63 29.33 17.59
C PRO A 133 -31.39 30.21 18.60
N ASP A 134 -30.83 30.41 19.80
CA ASP A 134 -31.45 31.17 20.88
C ASP A 134 -31.10 32.67 20.81
N CYS A 135 -29.81 33.01 20.73
CA CYS A 135 -29.35 34.41 20.72
C CYS A 135 -28.89 34.93 19.34
N ASN A 136 -28.88 34.07 18.32
CA ASN A 136 -28.37 34.36 16.97
C ASN A 136 -26.91 34.85 16.91
N GLY A 137 -26.14 34.65 17.98
CA GLY A 137 -24.72 34.98 18.05
C GLY A 137 -23.86 33.95 17.33
N THR A 138 -22.81 34.41 16.65
CA THR A 138 -21.78 33.58 16.00
C THR A 138 -20.82 33.03 17.05
N ASN A 139 -20.61 31.72 17.07
CA ASN A 139 -19.64 31.07 17.95
C ASN A 139 -18.53 30.44 17.12
N HIS A 140 -17.27 30.65 17.51
CA HIS A 140 -16.07 30.06 16.89
C HIS A 140 -15.48 28.97 17.79
N ASN A 141 -16.34 28.14 18.40
CA ASN A 141 -15.92 27.14 19.37
C ASN A 141 -16.41 25.75 18.99
N THR A 142 -15.67 24.73 19.42
CA THR A 142 -15.97 23.31 19.18
C THR A 142 -16.77 22.68 20.33
N THR A 143 -17.05 23.43 21.38
CA THR A 143 -17.70 22.92 22.59
C THR A 143 -19.22 22.84 22.47
N PHE A 144 -19.81 23.28 21.35
CA PHE A 144 -21.26 23.30 21.12
C PHE A 144 -22.04 24.01 22.24
N VAL A 145 -21.38 24.94 22.93
CA VAL A 145 -21.96 25.80 23.97
C VAL A 145 -21.81 27.25 23.52
N CYS A 146 -22.90 28.00 23.50
CA CYS A 146 -22.86 29.40 23.10
C CYS A 146 -22.14 30.24 24.16
N SER A 147 -21.15 31.04 23.75
CA SER A 147 -20.39 31.93 24.64
C SER A 147 -21.18 33.15 25.13
N HIS A 148 -22.27 33.50 24.45
CA HIS A 148 -23.13 34.64 24.81
C HIS A 148 -24.27 34.27 25.76
N CYS A 149 -25.02 33.19 25.48
CA CYS A 149 -26.19 32.81 26.26
C CYS A 149 -26.05 31.50 27.04
N GLY A 150 -24.97 30.74 26.85
CA GLY A 150 -24.78 29.45 27.52
C GLY A 150 -25.64 28.29 26.99
N TYR A 151 -26.39 28.50 25.91
CA TYR A 151 -27.17 27.46 25.24
C TYR A 151 -26.27 26.31 24.75
N LYS A 152 -26.65 25.06 25.04
CA LYS A 152 -25.94 23.86 24.59
C LYS A 152 -26.70 23.18 23.46
N LEU A 153 -26.05 22.99 22.31
CA LEU A 153 -26.56 22.14 21.24
C LEU A 153 -26.39 20.68 21.67
N GLN A 154 -27.50 19.95 21.85
CA GLN A 154 -27.51 18.51 22.11
C GLN A 154 -27.49 17.72 20.79
#